data_AF-A0A9D2B312-F1
#
_entry.id   AF-A0A9D2B312-F1
#
_cell.length_a   1.000
_cell.length_b   1.000
_cell.length_c   1.000
_cell.angle_alpha   90.00
_cell.angle_beta   90.00
_cell.angle_gamma   90.00
#
_symmetry.space_group_name_H-M   'P 1'
#
loop_
_entity.id
_entity.type
_entity.pdbx_description
1 polymer ?
#
loop_
_entity_poly.entity_id
_entity_poly.type
_entity_poly.pdbx_seq_one_letter_code
_entity_poly.pdbx_strand_id
1 'polypeptide(L)'
;MEKKMRYGMIDTLRGFALINMLLFHLLYDLKYIVEADIPWYTTESSYWWQQGICWGFVLISGISWNLGKRRLRRGLEVFLAGLVITAVTYLVIPSERIFFGVLSFLGAAMLLMIPADRWLRKWNPVAGLGVSLVLFGFCKHIADGYLGFFGVPVIRLPEQLYANHLTSALGFPFQGFYSSDYVPLLPGFFMFAAGYFLWKWIGQKEKVLAALRPSVPGLAWMGRNSLWIYMLHQPVLMGIL
;
A
#
# COMPACT_ATOMS: atom_id res chain seq x y z
N MET A 1 6.19 32.77 -13.05
CA MET A 1 6.01 31.55 -12.23
C MET A 1 5.64 30.41 -13.16
N GLU A 2 6.56 29.48 -13.45
CA GLU A 2 6.20 28.25 -14.16
C GLU A 2 5.09 27.53 -13.39
N LYS A 3 3.92 27.46 -14.00
CA LYS A 3 2.78 26.71 -13.47
C LYS A 3 3.21 25.24 -13.50
N LYS A 4 3.68 24.73 -12.36
CA LYS A 4 4.07 23.33 -12.17
C LYS A 4 3.05 22.43 -12.87
N MET A 5 3.46 21.76 -13.94
CA MET A 5 2.60 20.79 -14.60
C MET A 5 2.22 19.72 -13.58
N ARG A 6 0.93 19.63 -13.29
CA ARG A 6 0.36 18.66 -12.35
C ARG A 6 -0.32 17.58 -13.17
N TYR A 7 -0.01 16.33 -12.86
CA TYR A 7 -0.67 15.17 -13.45
C TYR A 7 -1.92 14.87 -12.64
N GLY A 8 -3.01 15.54 -12.99
CA GLY A 8 -4.29 15.47 -12.29
C GLY A 8 -4.84 14.05 -12.18
N MET A 9 -4.55 13.20 -13.16
CA MET A 9 -5.05 11.83 -13.21
C MET A 9 -4.47 10.95 -12.09
N ILE A 10 -3.24 11.24 -11.64
CA ILE A 10 -2.64 10.50 -10.51
C ILE A 10 -3.40 10.77 -9.22
N ASP A 11 -3.84 12.03 -9.00
CA ASP A 11 -4.70 12.36 -7.86
C ASP A 11 -6.09 11.74 -8.03
N THR A 12 -6.65 11.72 -9.24
CA THR A 12 -7.93 11.03 -9.54
C THR A 12 -7.86 9.54 -9.24
N LEU A 13 -6.81 8.83 -9.68
CA LEU A 13 -6.61 7.41 -9.41
C LEU A 13 -6.46 7.13 -7.91
N ARG A 14 -5.75 7.99 -7.18
CA ARG A 14 -5.65 7.88 -5.72
C ARG A 14 -7.02 8.08 -5.05
N GLY A 15 -7.83 9.02 -5.53
CA GLY A 15 -9.20 9.23 -5.05
C GLY A 15 -10.10 8.03 -5.32
N PHE A 16 -10.00 7.44 -6.51
CA PHE A 16 -10.74 6.22 -6.85
C PHE A 16 -10.35 5.03 -5.97
N ALA A 17 -9.04 4.84 -5.71
CA ALA A 17 -8.56 3.82 -4.79
C ALA A 17 -9.11 4.01 -3.36
N LEU A 18 -9.22 5.27 -2.89
CA LEU A 18 -9.84 5.59 -1.60
C LEU A 18 -11.31 5.19 -1.55
N ILE A 19 -12.10 5.53 -2.58
CA ILE A 19 -13.51 5.12 -2.61
C ILE A 19 -13.64 3.60 -2.55
N ASN A 20 -12.82 2.86 -3.31
CA ASN A 20 -12.84 1.39 -3.26
C ASN A 20 -12.51 0.86 -1.86
N MET A 21 -11.48 1.40 -1.20
CA MET A 21 -11.13 1.02 0.16
C MET A 21 -12.26 1.37 1.16
N LEU A 22 -12.91 2.52 1.00
CA LEU A 22 -14.02 2.93 1.87
C LEU A 22 -15.19 1.94 1.74
N LEU A 23 -15.52 1.55 0.51
CA LEU A 23 -16.57 0.55 0.26
C LEU A 23 -16.19 -0.82 0.82
N PHE A 24 -14.92 -1.22 0.69
CA PHE A 24 -14.45 -2.49 1.24
C PHE A 24 -14.52 -2.53 2.77
N HIS A 25 -14.09 -1.45 3.46
CA HIS A 25 -14.20 -1.36 4.91
C HIS A 25 -15.64 -1.21 5.41
N LEU A 26 -16.51 -0.52 4.68
CA LEU A 26 -17.95 -0.51 5.00
C LEU A 26 -18.52 -1.94 5.02
N LEU A 27 -18.17 -2.78 4.05
CA LEU A 27 -18.60 -4.18 4.04
C LEU A 27 -17.93 -5.02 5.14
N TYR A 28 -16.68 -4.71 5.49
CA TYR A 28 -16.02 -5.32 6.65
C TYR A 28 -16.80 -5.03 7.93
N ASP A 29 -17.12 -3.76 8.18
CA ASP A 29 -17.82 -3.32 9.38
C ASP A 29 -19.22 -3.92 9.45
N LEU A 30 -19.94 -3.92 8.32
CA LEU A 30 -21.24 -4.59 8.26
C LEU A 30 -21.14 -6.08 8.60
N LYS A 31 -20.11 -6.78 8.12
CA LYS A 31 -19.95 -8.22 8.35
C LYS A 31 -19.48 -8.56 9.76
N TYR A 32 -18.50 -7.84 10.30
CA TYR A 32 -17.82 -8.21 11.55
C TYR A 32 -18.20 -7.36 12.76
N ILE A 33 -18.66 -6.13 12.58
CA ILE A 33 -19.07 -5.24 13.68
C ILE A 33 -20.59 -5.26 13.87
N VAL A 34 -21.34 -5.13 12.77
CA VAL A 34 -22.82 -5.19 12.79
C VAL A 34 -23.33 -6.63 12.69
N GLU A 35 -22.44 -7.59 12.41
CA GLU A 35 -22.76 -9.02 12.26
C GLU A 35 -23.81 -9.32 11.17
N ALA A 36 -23.91 -8.46 10.16
CA ALA A 36 -24.82 -8.65 9.03
C ALA A 36 -24.42 -9.89 8.21
N ASP A 37 -25.42 -10.61 7.68
CA ASP A 37 -25.16 -11.76 6.83
C ASP A 37 -24.71 -11.35 5.43
N ILE A 38 -23.39 -11.24 5.25
CA ILE A 38 -22.73 -10.97 3.97
C ILE A 38 -21.81 -12.15 3.61
N PRO A 39 -22.34 -13.29 3.11
CA PRO A 39 -21.54 -14.48 2.79
C PRO A 39 -20.46 -14.23 1.74
N TRP A 40 -20.71 -13.27 0.84
CA TRP A 40 -19.77 -12.91 -0.21
C TRP A 40 -18.42 -12.38 0.34
N TYR A 41 -18.42 -11.79 1.53
CA TYR A 41 -17.24 -11.14 2.11
C TYR A 41 -16.08 -12.11 2.33
N THR A 42 -16.36 -13.37 2.64
CA THR A 42 -15.35 -14.41 2.93
C THR A 42 -14.90 -15.20 1.69
N THR A 43 -15.34 -14.81 0.49
CA THR A 43 -14.99 -15.49 -0.76
C THR A 43 -13.61 -15.07 -1.29
N GLU A 44 -13.02 -15.89 -2.15
CA GLU A 44 -11.78 -15.53 -2.87
C GLU A 44 -11.93 -14.25 -3.69
N SER A 45 -13.13 -13.97 -4.21
CA SER A 45 -13.39 -12.76 -4.99
C SER A 45 -13.23 -11.48 -4.16
N SER A 46 -13.69 -11.50 -2.91
CA SER A 46 -13.49 -10.41 -1.95
C SER A 46 -12.00 -10.25 -1.61
N TYR A 47 -11.29 -11.36 -1.40
CA TYR A 47 -9.84 -11.35 -1.20
C TYR A 47 -9.10 -10.68 -2.36
N TRP A 48 -9.38 -11.07 -3.62
CA TRP A 48 -8.73 -10.46 -4.78
C TRP A 48 -9.08 -8.97 -4.95
N TRP A 49 -10.29 -8.56 -4.59
CA TRP A 49 -10.65 -7.14 -4.57
C TRP A 49 -9.83 -6.36 -3.53
N GLN A 50 -9.73 -6.88 -2.30
CA GLN A 50 -8.89 -6.31 -1.25
C GLN A 50 -7.43 -6.18 -1.69
N GLN A 51 -6.87 -7.25 -2.26
CA GLN A 51 -5.50 -7.26 -2.76
C GLN A 51 -5.31 -6.22 -3.87
N GLY A 52 -6.27 -6.11 -4.80
CA GLY A 52 -6.25 -5.11 -5.87
C GLY A 52 -6.25 -3.67 -5.34
N ILE A 53 -7.05 -3.39 -4.31
CA ILE A 53 -7.07 -2.09 -3.61
C ILE A 53 -5.69 -1.81 -3.00
N CYS A 54 -5.17 -2.74 -2.21
CA CYS A 54 -3.89 -2.60 -1.53
C CYS A 54 -2.75 -2.36 -2.54
N TRP A 55 -2.59 -3.25 -3.52
CA TRP A 55 -1.54 -3.14 -4.53
C TRP A 55 -1.68 -1.87 -5.36
N GLY A 56 -2.92 -1.44 -5.65
CA GLY A 56 -3.20 -0.17 -6.31
C GLY A 56 -2.65 1.03 -5.53
N PHE A 57 -2.90 1.10 -4.21
CA PHE A 57 -2.34 2.15 -3.36
C PHE A 57 -0.82 2.15 -3.35
N VAL A 58 -0.22 0.97 -3.18
CA VAL A 58 1.24 0.82 -3.14
C VAL A 58 1.87 1.27 -4.46
N LEU A 59 1.30 0.83 -5.60
CA LEU A 59 1.76 1.19 -6.93
C LEU A 59 1.64 2.70 -7.20
N ILE A 60 0.50 3.30 -6.86
CA ILE A 60 0.26 4.74 -7.00
C ILE A 60 1.23 5.54 -6.12
N SER A 61 1.55 5.06 -4.93
CA SER A 61 2.53 5.70 -4.04
C SER A 61 3.94 5.64 -4.63
N GLY A 62 4.33 4.49 -5.19
CA GLY A 62 5.58 4.33 -5.93
C GLY A 62 5.69 5.26 -7.14
N ILE A 63 4.62 5.41 -7.93
CA ILE A 63 4.55 6.40 -9.02
C ILE A 63 4.75 7.82 -8.46
N SER A 64 4.06 8.14 -7.38
CA SER A 64 4.06 9.47 -6.76
C SER A 64 5.41 9.89 -6.18
N TRP A 65 6.31 8.93 -5.88
CA TRP A 65 7.68 9.20 -5.44
C TRP A 65 8.43 10.16 -6.36
N ASN A 66 8.34 9.91 -7.67
CA ASN A 66 9.05 10.68 -8.70
C ASN A 66 8.53 12.12 -8.82
N LEU A 67 7.29 12.38 -8.38
CA LEU A 67 6.64 13.69 -8.40
C LEU A 67 6.90 14.50 -7.12
N GLY A 68 7.41 13.86 -6.07
CA GLY A 68 7.59 14.44 -4.75
C GLY A 68 8.95 15.13 -4.54
N LYS A 69 8.95 16.35 -3.99
CA LYS A 69 10.16 17.09 -3.58
C LYS A 69 10.54 16.87 -2.10
N ARG A 70 9.56 16.88 -1.19
CA ARG A 70 9.75 16.75 0.27
C ARG A 70 9.64 15.28 0.72
N ARG A 71 10.52 14.43 0.18
CA ARG A 71 10.42 12.95 0.30
C ARG A 71 10.57 12.47 1.76
N LEU A 72 11.61 12.93 2.46
CA LEU A 72 11.85 12.57 3.86
C LEU A 72 10.68 12.97 4.76
N ARG A 73 10.28 14.24 4.70
CA ARG A 73 9.16 14.76 5.50
C ARG A 73 7.87 13.98 5.26
N ARG A 74 7.52 13.71 4.00
CA ARG A 74 6.33 12.91 3.65
C ARG A 74 6.41 11.47 4.14
N GLY A 75 7.58 10.84 4.01
CA GLY A 75 7.81 9.49 4.53
C GLY A 75 7.59 9.41 6.04
N LEU A 76 8.15 10.38 6.78
CA LEU A 76 7.95 10.50 8.23
C LEU A 76 6.50 10.79 8.60
N GLU A 77 5.85 11.76 7.94
CA GLU A 77 4.44 12.11 8.19
C GLU A 77 3.52 10.88 8.04
N VAL A 78 3.68 10.11 6.97
CA VAL A 78 2.87 8.91 6.71
C VAL A 78 3.22 7.76 7.66
N PHE A 79 4.50 7.56 7.98
CA PHE A 79 4.92 6.55 8.94
C PHE A 79 4.37 6.84 10.34
N LEU A 80 4.50 8.09 10.80
CA LEU A 80 3.98 8.54 12.09
C LEU A 80 2.46 8.43 12.15
N ALA A 81 1.75 8.76 11.07
CA ALA A 81 0.30 8.53 10.98
C ALA A 81 -0.06 7.05 11.16
N GLY A 82 0.71 6.14 10.55
CA GLY A 82 0.56 4.70 10.77
C GLY A 82 0.79 4.27 12.22
N LEU A 83 1.84 4.81 12.88
CA LEU A 83 2.08 4.56 14.30
C LEU A 83 0.96 5.09 15.20
N VAL A 84 0.35 6.23 14.87
CA VAL A 84 -0.83 6.75 15.57
C VAL A 84 -2.00 5.77 15.45
N ILE A 85 -2.26 5.24 14.24
CA ILE A 85 -3.31 4.21 14.05
C ILE A 85 -3.00 2.95 14.88
N THR A 86 -1.75 2.48 14.87
CA THR A 86 -1.33 1.35 15.71
C THR A 86 -1.57 1.64 17.19
N ALA A 87 -1.15 2.79 17.70
CA ALA A 87 -1.35 3.14 19.11
C ALA A 87 -2.85 3.22 19.46
N VAL A 88 -3.66 3.90 18.66
CA VAL A 88 -5.10 4.06 18.90
C VAL A 88 -5.81 2.71 18.87
N THR A 89 -5.54 1.86 17.88
CA THR A 89 -6.21 0.54 17.80
C THR A 89 -5.81 -0.38 18.94
N TYR A 90 -4.54 -0.39 19.37
CA TYR A 90 -4.11 -1.17 20.53
C TYR A 90 -4.74 -0.72 21.85
N LEU A 91 -5.07 0.58 21.99
CA LEU A 91 -5.62 1.14 23.22
C LEU A 91 -7.15 1.12 23.26
N VAL A 92 -7.80 1.36 22.11
CA VAL A 92 -9.26 1.59 22.04
C VAL A 92 -10.00 0.35 21.55
N ILE A 93 -9.47 -0.40 20.57
CA ILE A 93 -10.13 -1.57 19.99
C ILE A 93 -9.12 -2.73 19.82
N PRO A 94 -8.66 -3.36 20.92
CA PRO A 94 -7.57 -4.34 20.87
C PRO A 94 -7.90 -5.60 20.06
N SER A 95 -9.18 -5.92 19.90
CA SER A 95 -9.67 -7.01 19.03
C SER A 95 -9.39 -6.72 17.55
N GLU A 96 -9.38 -5.46 17.15
CA GLU A 96 -9.13 -4.98 15.78
C GLU A 96 -7.78 -4.26 15.67
N ARG A 97 -6.78 -4.76 16.40
CA ARG A 97 -5.47 -4.13 16.47
C ARG A 97 -4.79 -4.08 15.09
N ILE A 98 -4.20 -2.94 14.76
CA ILE A 98 -3.48 -2.75 13.49
C ILE A 98 -1.98 -2.61 13.78
N PHE A 99 -1.22 -3.67 13.51
CA PHE A 99 0.24 -3.65 13.50
C PHE A 99 0.78 -3.63 12.06
N PHE A 100 1.55 -2.59 11.74
CA PHE A 100 2.20 -2.45 10.44
C PHE A 100 1.23 -2.52 9.24
N GLY A 101 0.14 -1.77 9.32
CA GLY A 101 -0.82 -1.59 8.22
C GLY A 101 -0.29 -0.70 7.08
N VAL A 102 -1.15 -0.37 6.12
CA VAL A 102 -0.78 0.31 4.87
C VAL A 102 0.01 1.62 5.09
N LEU A 103 -0.35 2.47 6.05
CA LEU A 103 0.37 3.74 6.27
C LEU A 103 1.78 3.53 6.84
N SER A 104 1.92 2.64 7.83
CA SER A 104 3.23 2.28 8.38
C SER A 104 4.13 1.70 7.29
N PHE A 105 3.59 0.83 6.45
CA PHE A 105 4.27 0.31 5.27
C PHE A 105 4.67 1.42 4.29
N LEU A 106 3.74 2.26 3.84
CA LEU A 106 4.01 3.29 2.83
C LEU A 106 5.06 4.30 3.33
N GLY A 107 4.98 4.67 4.61
CA GLY A 107 5.98 5.47 5.29
C GLY A 107 7.36 4.83 5.25
N ALA A 108 7.46 3.57 5.69
CA ALA A 108 8.71 2.81 5.69
C ALA A 108 9.28 2.63 4.26
N ALA A 109 8.44 2.29 3.28
CA ALA A 109 8.83 2.13 1.88
C ALA A 109 9.36 3.44 1.28
N MET A 110 8.74 4.59 1.57
CA MET A 110 9.24 5.89 1.15
C MET A 110 10.59 6.22 1.80
N LEU A 111 10.75 5.95 3.09
CA LEU A 111 12.01 6.19 3.80
C LEU A 111 13.13 5.28 3.26
N LEU A 112 12.85 4.00 3.02
CA LEU A 112 13.77 3.04 2.41
C LEU A 112 14.12 3.43 0.96
N MET A 113 13.17 4.01 0.22
CA MET A 113 13.41 4.48 -1.15
C MET A 113 14.39 5.66 -1.19
N ILE A 114 14.59 6.44 -0.11
CA ILE A 114 15.56 7.57 -0.09
C ILE A 114 16.99 7.10 -0.43
N PRO A 115 17.59 6.14 0.33
CA PRO A 115 18.89 5.60 -0.04
C PRO A 115 18.81 4.72 -1.29
N ALA A 116 17.74 3.94 -1.49
CA ALA A 116 17.63 3.03 -2.63
C ALA A 116 17.56 3.77 -3.99
N ASP A 117 16.96 4.96 -4.05
CA ASP A 117 16.83 5.78 -5.26
C ASP A 117 18.19 6.08 -5.89
N ARG A 118 19.28 6.17 -5.10
CA ARG A 118 20.64 6.39 -5.62
C ARG A 118 21.10 5.28 -6.56
N TRP A 119 20.67 4.06 -6.29
CA TRP A 119 21.04 2.84 -7.01
C TRP A 119 20.01 2.52 -8.08
N LEU A 120 18.73 2.47 -7.69
CA LEU A 120 17.61 2.13 -8.56
C LEU A 120 17.47 3.11 -9.73
N ARG A 121 17.87 4.38 -9.55
CA ARG A 121 17.76 5.35 -10.65
C ARG A 121 18.63 5.07 -11.86
N LYS A 122 19.70 4.28 -11.68
CA LYS A 122 20.65 3.92 -12.74
C LYS A 122 20.14 2.76 -13.61
N TRP A 123 19.11 2.06 -13.15
CA TRP A 123 18.56 0.90 -13.85
C TRP A 123 17.69 1.34 -15.03
N ASN A 124 17.67 0.50 -16.08
CA ASN A 124 16.71 0.65 -17.16
C ASN A 124 15.27 0.54 -16.59
N PRO A 125 14.35 1.48 -16.91
CA PRO A 125 13.00 1.48 -16.32
C PRO A 125 12.19 0.21 -16.58
N VAL A 126 12.28 -0.37 -17.77
CA VAL A 126 11.51 -1.58 -18.13
C VAL A 126 12.06 -2.80 -17.41
N ALA A 127 13.39 -2.93 -17.36
CA ALA A 127 14.05 -4.01 -16.62
C ALA A 127 13.75 -3.92 -15.12
N GLY A 128 13.84 -2.72 -14.53
CA GLY A 128 13.52 -2.47 -13.13
C GLY A 128 12.07 -2.80 -12.79
N LEU A 129 11.12 -2.43 -13.67
CA LEU A 129 9.71 -2.81 -13.54
C LEU A 129 9.53 -4.33 -13.57
N GLY A 130 10.11 -5.01 -14.56
CA GLY A 130 10.02 -6.47 -14.70
C GLY A 130 10.59 -7.20 -13.49
N VAL A 131 11.81 -6.85 -13.06
CA VAL A 131 12.44 -7.44 -11.87
C VAL A 131 11.62 -7.21 -10.62
N SER A 132 11.07 -6.00 -10.45
CA SER A 132 10.22 -5.69 -9.29
C SER A 132 8.96 -6.55 -9.25
N LEU A 133 8.28 -6.76 -10.39
CA LEU A 133 7.09 -7.61 -10.46
C LEU A 133 7.41 -9.09 -10.24
N VAL A 134 8.53 -9.57 -10.78
CA VAL A 134 9.00 -10.95 -10.56
C VAL A 134 9.33 -11.18 -9.08
N LEU A 135 10.08 -10.27 -8.45
CA LEU A 135 10.40 -10.36 -7.03
C LEU A 135 9.16 -10.25 -6.15
N PHE A 136 8.20 -9.38 -6.51
CA PHE A 136 6.92 -9.31 -5.82
C PHE A 136 6.17 -10.64 -5.86
N GLY A 137 6.07 -11.27 -7.04
CA GLY A 137 5.42 -12.57 -7.20
C GLY A 137 6.15 -13.68 -6.47
N PHE A 138 7.49 -13.73 -6.57
CA PHE A 138 8.32 -14.76 -5.95
C PHE A 138 8.32 -14.71 -4.43
N CYS A 139 8.26 -13.51 -3.87
CA CYS A 139 8.23 -13.27 -2.43
C CYS A 139 6.80 -13.11 -1.89
N LYS A 140 5.75 -13.36 -2.70
CA LYS A 140 4.35 -13.16 -2.29
C LYS A 140 3.99 -13.94 -1.03
N HIS A 141 4.52 -15.14 -0.90
CA HIS A 141 4.19 -16.12 0.13
C HIS A 141 5.22 -16.19 1.26
N ILE A 142 6.05 -15.16 1.44
CA ILE A 142 7.01 -15.17 2.55
C ILE A 142 6.32 -15.19 3.91
N ALA A 143 5.13 -14.61 4.04
CA ALA A 143 4.35 -14.69 5.27
C ALA A 143 3.90 -16.14 5.56
N ASP A 144 3.76 -16.97 4.51
CA ASP A 144 3.37 -18.38 4.59
C ASP A 144 4.57 -19.33 4.77
N GLY A 145 5.80 -18.82 4.89
CA GLY A 145 6.97 -19.66 5.16
C GLY A 145 7.84 -20.00 3.94
N TYR A 146 7.57 -19.46 2.75
CA TYR A 146 8.31 -19.87 1.54
C TYR A 146 8.45 -18.80 0.45
N LEU A 147 9.41 -19.03 -0.45
CA LEU A 147 9.56 -18.32 -1.72
C LEU A 147 9.07 -19.21 -2.86
N GLY A 148 8.34 -18.64 -3.81
CA GLY A 148 7.75 -19.39 -4.91
C GLY A 148 6.74 -18.59 -5.73
N PHE A 149 6.16 -19.23 -6.74
CA PHE A 149 5.17 -18.61 -7.62
C PHE A 149 3.85 -19.37 -7.57
N PHE A 150 2.74 -18.63 -7.66
CA PHE A 150 1.39 -19.21 -7.81
C PHE A 150 1.04 -20.26 -6.74
N GLY A 151 1.48 -20.06 -5.50
CA GLY A 151 1.24 -21.01 -4.41
C GLY A 151 2.18 -22.23 -4.38
N VAL A 152 3.13 -22.34 -5.30
CA VAL A 152 4.07 -23.47 -5.38
C VAL A 152 5.37 -23.11 -4.66
N PRO A 153 5.72 -23.80 -3.55
CA PRO A 153 6.95 -23.52 -2.82
C PRO A 153 8.18 -24.00 -3.58
N VAL A 154 9.15 -23.10 -3.75
CA VAL A 154 10.47 -23.38 -4.35
C VAL A 154 11.54 -23.45 -3.26
N ILE A 155 11.51 -22.53 -2.29
CA ILE A 155 12.46 -22.47 -1.17
C ILE A 155 11.68 -22.27 0.12
N ARG A 156 11.87 -23.17 1.11
CA ARG A 156 11.34 -22.97 2.46
C ARG A 156 12.24 -22.02 3.24
N LEU A 157 11.63 -21.12 3.99
CA LEU A 157 12.33 -20.11 4.78
C LEU A 157 12.62 -20.63 6.19
N PRO A 158 13.78 -20.27 6.79
CA PRO A 158 14.11 -20.67 8.15
C PRO A 158 13.15 -20.07 9.19
N GLU A 159 12.75 -20.87 10.18
CA GLU A 159 11.83 -20.45 11.25
C GLU A 159 12.35 -19.27 12.08
N GLN A 160 13.67 -19.10 12.17
CA GLN A 160 14.31 -18.01 12.91
C GLN A 160 13.98 -16.62 12.32
N LEU A 161 13.54 -16.56 11.06
CA LEU A 161 13.04 -15.31 10.48
C LEU A 161 11.71 -14.87 11.12
N TYR A 162 10.92 -15.77 11.69
CA TYR A 162 9.57 -15.52 12.20
C TYR A 162 9.58 -15.33 13.73
N ALA A 163 10.45 -14.43 14.21
CA ALA A 163 10.81 -14.36 15.63
C ALA A 163 10.04 -13.31 16.45
N ASN A 164 9.76 -12.13 15.90
CA ASN A 164 9.20 -11.02 16.68
C ASN A 164 8.52 -9.95 15.82
N HIS A 165 7.99 -8.90 16.45
CA HIS A 165 7.32 -7.79 15.77
C HIS A 165 8.16 -7.06 14.71
N LEU A 166 9.48 -6.97 14.91
CA LEU A 166 10.36 -6.36 13.90
C LEU A 166 10.43 -7.23 12.64
N THR A 167 10.57 -8.55 12.81
CA THR A 167 10.57 -9.46 11.67
C THR A 167 9.19 -9.54 11.01
N SER A 168 8.09 -9.43 11.78
CA SER A 168 6.75 -9.24 11.23
C SER A 168 6.67 -8.00 10.34
N ALA A 169 7.18 -6.85 10.78
CA ALA A 169 7.19 -5.64 9.94
C ALA A 169 7.97 -5.84 8.62
N LEU A 170 9.01 -6.67 8.64
CA LEU A 170 9.77 -7.02 7.43
C LEU A 170 9.02 -7.98 6.50
N GLY A 171 8.09 -8.81 7.01
CA GLY A 171 7.32 -9.79 6.25
C GLY A 171 7.34 -11.22 6.79
N PHE A 172 7.94 -11.43 7.95
CA PHE A 172 8.08 -12.74 8.59
C PHE A 172 7.31 -12.75 9.94
N PRO A 173 5.98 -12.91 9.91
CA PRO A 173 5.15 -12.81 11.10
C PRO A 173 5.39 -13.98 12.06
N PHE A 174 5.67 -13.70 13.33
CA PHE A 174 5.88 -14.73 14.35
C PHE A 174 4.60 -15.51 14.69
N GLN A 175 4.75 -16.66 15.35
CA GLN A 175 3.62 -17.50 15.75
C GLN A 175 2.66 -16.76 16.70
N GLY A 176 1.37 -16.73 16.35
CA GLY A 176 0.35 -15.98 17.11
C GLY A 176 0.28 -14.49 16.79
N PHE A 177 1.04 -14.02 15.79
CA PHE A 177 0.88 -12.68 15.25
C PHE A 177 -0.53 -12.50 14.67
N TYR A 178 -1.14 -11.36 14.96
CA TYR A 178 -2.45 -10.98 14.41
C TYR A 178 -2.53 -9.47 14.27
N SER A 179 -3.07 -9.03 13.13
CA SER A 179 -3.35 -7.64 12.80
C SER A 179 -4.51 -7.59 11.79
N SER A 180 -5.50 -6.72 12.01
CA SER A 180 -6.67 -6.60 11.11
C SER A 180 -6.29 -5.99 9.75
N ASP A 181 -5.27 -5.12 9.73
CA ASP A 181 -4.61 -4.65 8.51
C ASP A 181 -3.11 -4.93 8.61
N TYR A 182 -2.58 -5.74 7.70
CA TYR A 182 -1.17 -6.14 7.69
C TYR A 182 -0.60 -6.05 6.28
N VAL A 183 0.32 -5.11 6.10
CA VAL A 183 1.02 -4.90 4.82
C VAL A 183 2.52 -4.90 5.10
N PRO A 184 3.20 -6.05 5.03
CA PRO A 184 4.61 -6.11 5.37
C PRO A 184 5.51 -5.40 4.36
N LEU A 185 6.72 -5.03 4.80
CA LEU A 185 7.71 -4.37 3.95
C LEU A 185 8.11 -5.25 2.76
N LEU A 186 8.32 -6.55 2.97
CA LEU A 186 8.44 -7.54 1.90
C LEU A 186 7.15 -8.37 1.84
N PRO A 187 6.66 -8.68 0.64
CA PRO A 187 7.14 -8.26 -0.69
C PRO A 187 6.71 -6.82 -1.07
N GLY A 188 5.95 -6.11 -0.23
CA GLY A 188 5.28 -4.86 -0.59
C GLY A 188 6.19 -3.79 -1.22
N PHE A 189 7.44 -3.69 -0.79
CA PHE A 189 8.44 -2.77 -1.34
C PHE A 189 8.72 -3.03 -2.82
N PHE A 190 8.64 -4.28 -3.29
CA PHE A 190 8.78 -4.60 -4.71
C PHE A 190 7.60 -4.04 -5.53
N MET A 191 6.37 -4.08 -5.01
CA MET A 191 5.24 -3.42 -5.67
C MET A 191 5.41 -1.89 -5.68
N PHE A 192 5.94 -1.32 -4.60
CA PHE A 192 6.27 0.11 -4.55
C PHE A 192 7.35 0.47 -5.59
N ALA A 193 8.40 -0.34 -5.70
CA ALA A 193 9.47 -0.18 -6.69
C ALA A 193 8.95 -0.36 -8.12
N ALA A 194 8.00 -1.26 -8.36
CA ALA A 194 7.30 -1.38 -9.64
C ALA A 194 6.62 -0.07 -10.01
N GLY A 195 5.91 0.59 -9.09
CA GLY A 195 5.33 1.92 -9.31
C GLY A 195 6.38 2.99 -9.62
N TYR A 196 7.51 2.96 -8.91
CA TYR A 196 8.65 3.85 -9.15
C TYR A 196 9.19 3.72 -10.58
N PHE A 197 9.44 2.50 -11.04
CA PHE A 197 9.96 2.23 -12.38
C PHE A 197 8.92 2.45 -13.48
N LEU A 198 7.65 2.14 -13.20
CA LEU A 198 6.53 2.41 -14.10
C LEU A 198 6.47 3.89 -14.45
N TRP A 199 6.57 4.78 -13.46
CA TRP A 199 6.63 6.21 -13.74
C TRP A 199 7.83 6.59 -14.61
N LYS A 200 9.02 6.04 -14.34
CA LYS A 200 10.21 6.32 -15.17
C LYS A 200 10.07 5.86 -16.60
N TRP A 201 9.33 4.77 -16.83
CA TRP A 201 9.07 4.27 -18.17
C TRP A 201 8.05 5.12 -18.91
N ILE A 202 6.89 5.39 -18.29
CA ILE A 202 5.82 6.16 -18.95
C ILE A 202 6.12 7.66 -18.99
N GLY A 203 6.91 8.16 -18.04
CA GLY A 203 7.29 9.57 -17.91
C GLY A 203 8.24 10.06 -18.99
N GLN A 204 8.72 9.17 -19.86
CA GLN A 204 9.49 9.51 -21.07
C GLN A 204 8.59 9.69 -22.30
N LYS A 205 7.27 9.43 -22.17
CA LYS A 205 6.33 9.40 -23.29
C LYS A 205 5.36 10.58 -23.22
N GLU A 206 5.59 11.61 -24.02
CA GLU A 206 4.78 12.85 -24.02
C GLU A 206 3.27 12.59 -24.21
N LYS A 207 2.89 11.67 -25.09
CA LYS A 207 1.48 11.29 -25.29
C LYS A 207 0.83 10.77 -24.01
N VAL A 208 1.56 9.97 -23.22
CA VAL A 208 1.07 9.44 -21.93
C VAL A 208 1.01 10.55 -20.89
N LEU A 209 2.05 11.39 -20.83
CA LEU A 209 2.06 12.53 -19.92
C LEU A 209 0.89 13.50 -20.19
N ALA A 210 0.54 13.74 -21.46
CA ALA A 210 -0.61 14.55 -21.84
C ALA A 210 -1.93 13.95 -21.34
N ALA A 211 -2.12 12.63 -21.47
CA ALA A 211 -3.30 11.92 -20.98
C ALA A 211 -3.42 11.93 -19.44
N LEU A 212 -2.31 12.11 -18.72
CA LEU A 212 -2.29 12.19 -17.25
C LEU A 212 -2.54 13.61 -16.70
N ARG A 213 -2.57 14.65 -17.55
CA ARG A 213 -2.82 16.04 -17.14
C ARG A 213 -4.25 16.29 -16.64
N PRO A 214 -5.32 15.81 -17.30
CA PRO A 214 -6.69 16.01 -16.85
C PRO A 214 -6.93 15.45 -15.44
N SER A 215 -7.95 15.97 -14.77
CA SER A 215 -8.40 15.46 -13.46
C SER A 215 -9.91 15.39 -13.42
N VAL A 216 -10.45 14.38 -12.75
CA VAL A 216 -11.84 14.36 -12.29
C VAL A 216 -11.90 15.12 -10.96
N PRO A 217 -12.57 16.29 -10.86
CA PRO A 217 -12.39 17.22 -9.72
C PRO A 217 -12.63 16.60 -8.34
N GLY A 218 -13.74 15.88 -8.14
CA GLY A 218 -14.10 15.25 -6.87
C GLY A 218 -13.09 14.18 -6.44
N LEU A 219 -12.79 13.22 -7.33
CA LEU A 219 -11.78 12.19 -7.09
C LEU A 219 -10.39 12.80 -6.85
N ALA A 220 -10.01 13.81 -7.62
CA ALA A 220 -8.73 14.48 -7.45
C ALA A 220 -8.66 15.24 -6.12
N TRP A 221 -9.76 15.82 -5.63
CA TRP A 221 -9.81 16.41 -4.29
C TRP A 221 -9.59 15.34 -3.22
N MET A 222 -10.25 14.19 -3.32
CA MET A 222 -10.04 13.07 -2.40
C MET A 222 -8.58 12.60 -2.42
N GLY A 223 -8.01 12.40 -3.62
CA GLY A 223 -6.61 12.00 -3.76
C GLY A 223 -5.62 13.02 -3.18
N ARG A 224 -5.93 14.31 -3.23
CA ARG A 224 -5.12 15.38 -2.61
C ARG A 224 -5.18 15.37 -1.09
N ASN A 225 -6.33 14.99 -0.52
CA ASN A 225 -6.57 14.91 0.92
C ASN A 225 -6.48 13.47 1.45
N SER A 226 -5.86 12.59 0.67
CA SER A 226 -5.86 11.13 0.89
C SER A 226 -5.44 10.70 2.29
N LEU A 227 -4.40 11.32 2.85
CA LEU A 227 -3.92 10.97 4.19
C LEU A 227 -4.99 11.18 5.26
N TRP A 228 -5.65 12.33 5.27
CA TRP A 228 -6.69 12.64 6.26
C TRP A 228 -7.94 11.79 6.07
N ILE A 229 -8.36 11.58 4.82
CA ILE A 229 -9.47 10.68 4.50
C ILE A 229 -9.14 9.26 4.99
N TYR A 230 -7.92 8.79 4.74
CA TYR A 230 -7.48 7.48 5.22
C TYR A 230 -7.42 7.42 6.75
N MET A 231 -6.98 8.45 7.46
CA MET A 231 -6.94 8.39 8.93
C MET A 231 -8.33 8.41 9.56
N LEU A 232 -9.29 9.08 8.93
CA LEU A 232 -10.61 9.33 9.51
C LEU A 232 -11.69 8.36 9.02
N HIS A 233 -11.50 7.65 7.90
CA HIS A 233 -12.56 6.82 7.33
C HIS A 233 -13.09 5.79 8.33
N GLN A 234 -12.22 5.05 9.03
CA GLN A 234 -12.67 3.96 9.89
C GLN A 234 -13.44 4.47 11.12
N PRO A 235 -12.95 5.47 11.90
CA PRO A 235 -13.76 6.07 12.96
C PRO A 235 -15.08 6.67 12.48
N VAL A 236 -15.10 7.27 11.28
CA VAL A 236 -16.32 7.85 10.71
C VAL A 236 -17.30 6.76 10.29
N LEU A 237 -16.85 5.68 9.64
CA LEU A 237 -17.69 4.56 9.26
C LEU A 237 -18.29 3.88 10.50
N MET A 238 -17.46 3.58 11.50
CA MET A 238 -17.90 3.03 12.78
C MET A 238 -18.88 3.93 13.54
N GLY A 239 -18.78 5.26 13.40
CA GLY A 239 -19.71 6.19 14.05
C GLY A 239 -21.04 6.37 13.33
N ILE A 240 -21.16 5.92 12.08
CA ILE A 240 -22.39 6.01 11.27
C ILE A 240 -23.19 4.71 11.33
N LEU A 241 -22.51 3.56 11.47
CA LEU A 241 -23.10 2.24 11.63
C LEU A 241 -23.56 2.00 13.07
#